data_AF-A0A973UV44-F1
#
_entry.id   AF-A0A973UV44-F1
#
_cell.length_a   1.000
_cell.length_b   1.000
_cell.length_c   1.000
_cell.angle_alpha   90.00
_cell.angle_beta   90.00
_cell.angle_gamma   90.00
#
_symmetry.space_group_name_H-M   'P 1'
#
loop_
_entity.id
_entity.type
_entity.pdbx_description
1 polymer ?
#
loop_
_entity_poly.entity_id
_entity_poly.type
_entity_poly.pdbx_seq_one_letter_code
_entity_poly.pdbx_strand_id
1 'polypeptide(L)'
;MKRLTILLGAALLVAPATPAAAGPPRTPLGDGLAAAFTAAAAAYGVPRDLLVAIGHSETRLIDHRGTPSQDNGYGVMHLAENPANHSLTTAAALTGIDPARLRGDTAANVRGAAAVLRAYADDSGMSRGDRNRIAAWYPAVAAYAGASSDVAARMSADHVYSLLRQGIAGPVPVAARDVRPELGRYADVALPARPSTGAGQQAVALAAAVPQYPAAHWVAAHGNNYDAGRSSAITTIVVHVTQGSYAGTVSWCQTPSSSVSAHYGVRS
;
A
#
# COMPACT_ATOMS: atom_id res chain seq x y z
N MET A 1 25.11 70.83 48.53
CA MET A 1 24.07 69.79 48.72
C MET A 1 24.67 68.45 48.31
N LYS A 2 24.93 67.54 49.27
CA LYS A 2 25.61 66.26 49.05
C LYS A 2 24.64 65.24 48.44
N ARG A 3 25.02 64.57 47.34
CA ARG A 3 24.31 63.39 46.79
C ARG A 3 25.11 62.13 47.13
N LEU A 4 24.45 61.21 47.83
CA LEU A 4 24.93 59.91 48.27
C LEU A 4 24.66 58.88 47.14
N THR A 5 25.68 58.13 46.72
CA THR A 5 25.53 57.07 45.70
C THR A 5 25.74 55.72 46.38
N ILE A 6 24.71 54.86 46.31
CA ILE A 6 24.70 53.50 46.86
C ILE A 6 25.13 52.53 45.75
N LEU A 7 26.15 51.71 46.01
CA LEU A 7 26.60 50.62 45.14
C LEU A 7 25.90 49.32 45.56
N LEU A 8 25.14 48.73 44.64
CA LEU A 8 24.45 47.45 44.80
C LEU A 8 25.32 46.34 44.21
N GLY A 9 25.84 45.43 45.04
CA GLY A 9 26.59 44.26 44.59
C GLY A 9 25.65 43.09 44.30
N ALA A 10 25.71 42.55 43.08
CA ALA A 10 25.00 41.33 42.70
C ALA A 10 25.93 40.11 42.87
N ALA A 11 25.54 39.16 43.72
CA ALA A 11 26.22 37.88 43.88
C ALA A 11 25.61 36.84 42.93
N LEU A 12 26.43 36.21 42.08
CA LEU A 12 26.03 35.18 41.14
C LEU A 12 26.17 33.79 41.80
N LEU A 13 25.06 33.08 42.01
CA LEU A 13 25.08 31.66 42.41
C LEU A 13 25.25 30.77 41.17
N VAL A 14 26.27 29.91 41.17
CA VAL A 14 26.47 28.86 40.17
C VAL A 14 26.08 27.52 40.79
N ALA A 15 25.08 26.85 40.22
CA ALA A 15 24.69 25.49 40.59
C ALA A 15 25.39 24.46 39.66
N PRO A 16 25.83 23.30 40.17
CA PRO A 16 26.45 22.26 39.34
C PRO A 16 25.40 21.55 38.47
N ALA A 17 25.65 21.48 37.16
CA ALA A 17 24.85 20.71 36.23
C ALA A 17 25.22 19.22 36.33
N THR A 18 24.25 18.37 36.64
CA THR A 18 24.40 16.91 36.54
C THR A 18 24.27 16.48 35.07
N PRO A 19 25.15 15.59 34.55
CA PRO A 19 25.03 15.10 33.20
C PRO A 19 23.81 14.18 33.08
N ALA A 20 22.96 14.44 32.08
CA ALA A 20 21.81 13.61 31.76
C ALA A 20 22.26 12.22 31.29
N ALA A 21 21.75 11.16 31.91
CA ALA A 21 21.96 9.79 31.46
C ALA A 21 21.31 9.60 30.07
N ALA A 22 22.06 9.02 29.13
CA ALA A 22 21.54 8.64 27.82
C ALA A 22 20.45 7.57 27.98
N GLY A 23 19.24 7.82 27.46
CA GLY A 23 18.19 6.81 27.38
C GLY A 23 18.60 5.61 26.50
N PRO A 24 17.87 4.49 26.59
CA PRO A 24 18.17 3.30 25.78
C PRO A 24 18.20 3.65 24.28
N PRO A 25 19.07 2.98 23.49
CA PRO A 25 19.18 3.27 22.07
C PRO A 25 17.82 3.10 21.41
N ARG A 26 17.33 4.16 20.77
CA ARG A 26 16.14 4.07 19.91
C ARG A 26 16.49 3.13 18.77
N THR A 27 15.79 2.01 18.66
CA THR A 27 15.89 1.14 17.50
C THR A 27 15.60 1.99 16.26
N PRO A 28 16.46 1.97 15.22
CA PRO A 28 16.17 2.64 13.96
C PRO A 28 14.74 2.31 13.50
N LEU A 29 14.01 3.31 12.97
CA LEU A 29 12.61 3.13 12.53
C LEU A 29 12.46 1.92 11.57
N GLY A 30 13.47 1.65 10.75
CA GLY A 30 13.50 0.48 9.86
C GLY A 30 13.59 -0.87 10.57
N ASP A 31 14.35 -0.97 11.66
CA ASP A 31 14.53 -2.20 12.43
C ASP A 31 13.23 -2.61 13.16
N GLY A 32 12.49 -1.62 13.68
CA GLY A 32 11.19 -1.85 14.29
C GLY A 32 10.15 -2.34 13.27
N LEU A 33 10.14 -1.77 12.08
CA LEU A 33 9.25 -2.18 10.99
C LEU A 33 9.59 -3.60 10.49
N ALA A 34 10.87 -3.91 10.26
CA ALA A 34 11.31 -5.24 9.85
C ALA A 34 10.95 -6.33 10.89
N ALA A 35 11.08 -6.00 12.18
CA ALA A 35 10.66 -6.88 13.27
C ALA A 35 9.14 -7.12 13.28
N ALA A 36 8.32 -6.08 13.03
CA ALA A 36 6.87 -6.22 12.94
C ALA A 36 6.44 -7.19 11.82
N PHE A 37 7.02 -7.05 10.62
CA PHE A 37 6.77 -7.99 9.51
C PHE A 37 7.18 -9.41 9.84
N THR A 38 8.35 -9.59 10.46
CA THR A 38 8.86 -10.91 10.85
C THR A 38 7.96 -11.57 11.89
N ALA A 39 7.54 -10.83 12.92
CA ALA A 39 6.68 -11.33 13.97
C ALA A 39 5.27 -11.69 13.46
N ALA A 40 4.68 -10.85 12.61
CA ALA A 40 3.37 -11.09 12.02
C ALA A 40 3.39 -12.30 11.07
N ALA A 41 4.41 -12.41 10.23
CA ALA A 41 4.63 -13.54 9.34
C ALA A 41 4.70 -14.86 10.12
N ALA A 42 5.49 -14.91 11.20
CA ALA A 42 5.61 -16.08 12.07
C ALA A 42 4.28 -16.43 12.77
N ALA A 43 3.57 -15.43 13.27
CA ALA A 43 2.32 -15.63 14.01
C ALA A 43 1.20 -16.23 13.14
N TYR A 44 1.10 -15.83 11.87
CA TYR A 44 0.00 -16.22 10.99
C TYR A 44 0.41 -17.19 9.87
N GLY A 45 1.70 -17.54 9.78
CA GLY A 45 2.23 -18.43 8.74
C GLY A 45 2.13 -17.83 7.35
N VAL A 46 2.18 -16.50 7.23
CA VAL A 46 2.26 -15.77 5.96
C VAL A 46 3.74 -15.60 5.61
N PRO A 47 4.20 -15.87 4.37
CA PRO A 47 5.58 -15.62 4.00
C PRO A 47 5.97 -14.15 4.19
N ARG A 48 7.04 -13.90 4.96
CA ARG A 48 7.46 -12.54 5.35
C ARG A 48 7.66 -11.61 4.16
N ASP A 49 8.35 -12.08 3.12
CA ASP A 49 8.62 -11.28 1.92
C ASP A 49 7.35 -10.95 1.14
N LEU A 50 6.36 -11.86 1.14
CA LEU A 50 5.05 -11.60 0.54
C LEU A 50 4.32 -10.50 1.31
N LEU A 51 4.30 -10.59 2.65
CA LEU A 51 3.66 -9.59 3.50
C LEU A 51 4.27 -8.19 3.30
N VAL A 52 5.60 -8.11 3.19
CA VAL A 52 6.31 -6.86 2.88
C VAL A 52 5.95 -6.34 1.47
N ALA A 53 5.89 -7.22 0.47
CA ALA A 53 5.53 -6.83 -0.89
C ALA A 53 4.09 -6.29 -1.00
N ILE A 54 3.16 -6.83 -0.20
CA ILE A 54 1.80 -6.29 -0.07
C ILE A 54 1.84 -4.88 0.53
N GLY A 55 2.47 -4.68 1.69
CA GLY A 55 2.55 -3.34 2.29
C GLY A 55 3.25 -2.31 1.39
N HIS A 56 4.25 -2.74 0.62
CA HIS A 56 4.90 -1.87 -0.35
C HIS A 56 3.97 -1.52 -1.53
N SER A 57 3.19 -2.49 -2.02
CA SER A 57 2.16 -2.27 -3.05
C SER A 57 1.06 -1.31 -2.58
N GLU A 58 0.65 -1.41 -1.31
CA GLU A 58 -0.44 -0.60 -0.75
C GLU A 58 -0.02 0.84 -0.46
N THR A 59 1.06 1.03 0.33
CA THR A 59 1.42 2.37 0.83
C THR A 59 2.89 2.71 0.73
N ARG A 60 3.71 1.88 0.05
CA ARG A 60 5.18 1.98 0.09
C ARG A 60 5.74 1.88 1.51
N LEU A 61 5.07 1.11 2.37
CA LEU A 61 5.40 0.96 3.78
C LEU A 61 5.32 2.29 4.57
N ILE A 62 4.48 3.23 4.13
CA ILE A 62 4.24 4.50 4.80
C ILE A 62 2.95 4.38 5.63
N ASP A 63 3.01 4.77 6.91
CA ASP A 63 1.92 4.59 7.88
C ASP A 63 0.90 5.75 7.88
N HIS A 64 1.19 6.81 7.11
CA HIS A 64 0.44 8.07 7.08
C HIS A 64 0.17 8.67 8.47
N ARG A 65 1.03 8.38 9.47
CA ARG A 65 0.86 8.77 10.88
C ARG A 65 -0.52 8.39 11.44
N GLY A 66 -1.07 7.27 10.97
CA GLY A 66 -2.39 6.78 11.36
C GLY A 66 -3.58 7.55 10.77
N THR A 67 -3.35 8.49 9.85
CA THR A 67 -4.43 9.17 9.12
C THR A 67 -4.94 8.30 7.97
N PRO A 68 -6.25 8.34 7.66
CA PRO A 68 -6.82 7.53 6.59
C PRO A 68 -6.42 8.03 5.19
N SER A 69 -6.38 7.11 4.23
CA SER A 69 -6.50 7.43 2.80
C SER A 69 -7.91 7.92 2.45
N GLN A 70 -8.13 8.35 1.21
CA GLN A 70 -9.49 8.66 0.73
C GLN A 70 -10.38 7.41 0.71
N ASP A 71 -9.78 6.23 0.47
CA ASP A 71 -10.47 4.94 0.59
C ASP A 71 -10.72 4.48 2.04
N ASN A 72 -10.49 5.35 3.02
CA ASN A 72 -10.57 5.03 4.45
C ASN A 72 -9.67 3.85 4.89
N GLY A 73 -8.49 3.75 4.27
CA GLY A 73 -7.44 2.78 4.60
C GLY A 73 -6.34 3.36 5.50
N TYR A 74 -5.81 2.54 6.39
CA TYR A 74 -4.91 2.99 7.46
C TYR A 74 -3.61 2.18 7.54
N GLY A 75 -2.53 2.86 7.93
CA GLY A 75 -1.24 2.26 8.23
C GLY A 75 -0.52 1.66 7.02
N VAL A 76 0.60 0.99 7.28
CA VAL A 76 1.51 0.48 6.23
C VAL A 76 0.92 -0.64 5.38
N MET A 77 -0.18 -1.25 5.82
CA MET A 77 -0.86 -2.34 5.13
C MET A 77 -2.22 -1.94 4.54
N HIS A 78 -2.60 -0.66 4.64
CA HIS A 78 -3.88 -0.13 4.15
C HIS A 78 -5.08 -0.95 4.64
N LEU A 79 -5.17 -1.19 5.94
CA LEU A 79 -6.37 -1.80 6.52
C LEU A 79 -7.53 -0.83 6.34
N ALA A 80 -8.49 -1.17 5.50
CA ALA A 80 -9.55 -0.28 5.04
C ALA A 80 -10.93 -0.65 5.60
N GLU A 81 -11.78 0.37 5.67
CA GLU A 81 -13.18 0.25 6.04
C GLU A 81 -14.04 1.10 5.10
N ASN A 82 -14.55 0.50 4.04
CA ASN A 82 -15.38 1.15 3.02
C ASN A 82 -16.34 0.10 2.39
N PRO A 83 -17.29 0.49 1.52
CA PRO A 83 -18.29 -0.45 0.98
C PRO A 83 -17.75 -1.67 0.22
N ALA A 84 -16.49 -1.63 -0.24
CA ALA A 84 -15.85 -2.72 -0.96
C ALA A 84 -14.79 -3.47 -0.13
N ASN A 85 -14.24 -2.85 0.92
CA ASN A 85 -13.13 -3.38 1.70
C ASN A 85 -13.39 -3.19 3.20
N HIS A 86 -13.56 -4.31 3.92
CA HIS A 86 -13.78 -4.38 5.36
C HIS A 86 -12.58 -5.02 6.10
N SER A 87 -11.38 -4.88 5.57
CA SER A 87 -10.17 -5.51 6.13
C SER A 87 -9.83 -5.00 7.53
N LEU A 88 -10.16 -3.74 7.88
CA LEU A 88 -9.94 -3.21 9.22
C LEU A 88 -10.81 -3.91 10.27
N THR A 89 -12.13 -3.97 10.04
CA THR A 89 -13.05 -4.68 10.96
C THR A 89 -12.72 -6.17 11.03
N THR A 90 -12.37 -6.79 9.90
CA THR A 90 -11.93 -8.18 9.85
C THR A 90 -10.66 -8.41 10.67
N ALA A 91 -9.66 -7.54 10.55
CA ALA A 91 -8.43 -7.60 11.33
C ALA A 91 -8.70 -7.46 12.83
N ALA A 92 -9.60 -6.56 13.24
CA ALA A 92 -9.98 -6.41 14.65
C ALA A 92 -10.61 -7.69 15.20
N ALA A 93 -11.55 -8.29 14.46
CA ALA A 93 -12.19 -9.54 14.86
C ALA A 93 -11.20 -10.71 14.97
N LEU A 94 -10.29 -10.87 14.01
CA LEU A 94 -9.33 -11.99 13.97
C LEU A 94 -8.20 -11.86 14.99
N THR A 95 -7.83 -10.64 15.37
CA THR A 95 -6.69 -10.39 16.28
C THR A 95 -7.10 -10.04 17.70
N GLY A 96 -8.33 -9.60 17.92
CA GLY A 96 -8.79 -9.00 19.18
C GLY A 96 -8.14 -7.64 19.47
N ILE A 97 -7.44 -7.04 18.50
CA ILE A 97 -6.78 -5.74 18.67
C ILE A 97 -7.81 -4.63 18.43
N ASP A 98 -7.79 -3.64 19.31
CA ASP A 98 -8.62 -2.45 19.18
C ASP A 98 -8.42 -1.74 17.82
N PRO A 99 -9.49 -1.35 17.11
CA PRO A 99 -9.38 -0.68 15.80
C PRO A 99 -8.51 0.58 15.82
N ALA A 100 -8.48 1.37 16.90
CA ALA A 100 -7.62 2.56 16.97
C ALA A 100 -6.14 2.18 16.96
N ARG A 101 -5.77 1.05 17.58
CA ARG A 101 -4.40 0.51 17.48
C ARG A 101 -4.11 -0.01 16.09
N LEU A 102 -5.03 -0.73 15.45
CA LEU A 102 -4.84 -1.18 14.06
C LEU A 102 -4.65 -0.02 13.07
N ARG A 103 -5.21 1.17 13.37
CA ARG A 103 -5.03 2.38 12.57
C ARG A 103 -3.68 3.07 12.79
N GLY A 104 -3.26 3.22 14.04
CA GLY A 104 -2.11 4.07 14.42
C GLY A 104 -0.83 3.36 14.83
N ASP A 105 -0.89 2.08 15.22
CA ASP A 105 0.27 1.29 15.62
C ASP A 105 0.71 0.40 14.45
N THR A 106 1.91 0.65 13.95
CA THR A 106 2.46 -0.05 12.78
C THR A 106 2.56 -1.57 13.00
N ALA A 107 2.97 -2.02 14.19
CA ALA A 107 3.09 -3.45 14.47
C ALA A 107 1.71 -4.11 14.56
N ALA A 108 0.73 -3.43 15.15
CA ALA A 108 -0.65 -3.86 15.16
C ALA A 108 -1.24 -3.94 13.74
N ASN A 109 -1.00 -2.93 12.91
CA ASN A 109 -1.47 -2.86 11.52
C ASN A 109 -0.93 -4.04 10.68
N VAL A 110 0.38 -4.29 10.74
CA VAL A 110 1.02 -5.42 10.06
C VAL A 110 0.49 -6.77 10.57
N ARG A 111 0.26 -6.89 11.87
CA ARG A 111 -0.33 -8.08 12.47
C ARG A 111 -1.77 -8.32 12.02
N GLY A 112 -2.58 -7.27 11.96
CA GLY A 112 -3.95 -7.30 11.47
C GLY A 112 -4.03 -7.77 10.02
N ALA A 113 -3.19 -7.20 9.14
CA ALA A 113 -3.13 -7.60 7.75
C ALA A 113 -2.70 -9.07 7.56
N ALA A 114 -1.70 -9.52 8.31
CA ALA A 114 -1.29 -10.93 8.29
C ALA A 114 -2.41 -11.88 8.73
N ALA A 115 -3.22 -11.47 9.72
CA ALA A 115 -4.39 -12.23 10.14
C ALA A 115 -5.46 -12.32 9.05
N VAL A 116 -5.77 -11.20 8.38
CA VAL A 116 -6.72 -11.15 7.26
C VAL A 116 -6.26 -12.04 6.10
N LEU A 117 -4.99 -11.93 5.69
CA LEU A 117 -4.42 -12.78 4.65
C LEU A 117 -4.50 -14.26 5.02
N ARG A 118 -4.25 -14.58 6.29
CA ARG A 118 -4.36 -15.95 6.78
C ARG A 118 -5.81 -16.45 6.75
N ALA A 119 -6.79 -15.63 7.09
CA ALA A 119 -8.19 -15.99 6.94
C ALA A 119 -8.54 -16.29 5.47
N TYR A 120 -8.12 -15.47 4.51
CA TYR A 120 -8.35 -15.74 3.08
C TYR A 120 -7.64 -17.00 2.58
N ALA A 121 -6.45 -17.29 3.11
CA ALA A 121 -5.76 -18.55 2.87
C ALA A 121 -6.54 -19.76 3.40
N ASP A 122 -7.13 -19.64 4.57
CA ASP A 122 -7.90 -20.72 5.21
C ASP A 122 -9.24 -20.94 4.49
N ASP A 123 -9.93 -19.86 4.12
CA ASP A 123 -11.20 -19.90 3.38
C ASP A 123 -11.05 -20.47 1.96
N SER A 124 -9.87 -20.34 1.36
CA SER A 124 -9.55 -20.96 0.06
C SER A 124 -9.11 -22.42 0.17
N GLY A 125 -9.08 -22.99 1.38
CA GLY A 125 -8.72 -24.38 1.63
C GLY A 125 -7.22 -24.67 1.53
N MET A 126 -6.35 -23.66 1.59
CA MET A 126 -4.90 -23.88 1.53
C MET A 126 -4.43 -24.73 2.72
N SER A 127 -3.74 -25.83 2.42
CA SER A 127 -3.11 -26.65 3.44
C SER A 127 -1.94 -25.92 4.11
N ARG A 128 -1.44 -26.48 5.21
CA ARG A 128 -0.21 -25.97 5.84
C ARG A 128 1.00 -26.04 4.89
N GLY A 129 1.06 -27.05 4.03
CA GLY A 129 2.12 -27.18 3.02
C GLY A 129 2.03 -26.08 1.96
N ASP A 130 0.82 -25.75 1.52
CA ASP A 130 0.57 -24.69 0.53
C ASP A 130 1.00 -23.33 1.06
N ARG A 131 0.74 -23.05 2.34
CA ARG A 131 1.13 -21.78 2.98
C ARG A 131 2.64 -21.52 2.97
N ASN A 132 3.47 -22.56 2.84
CA ASN A 132 4.93 -22.41 2.72
C ASN A 132 5.37 -22.02 1.29
N ARG A 133 4.50 -22.15 0.30
CA ARG A 133 4.77 -21.84 -1.11
C ARG A 133 4.23 -20.45 -1.41
N ILE A 134 5.13 -19.46 -1.56
CA ILE A 134 4.71 -18.08 -1.89
C ILE A 134 3.74 -18.06 -3.08
N ALA A 135 4.00 -18.87 -4.11
CA ALA A 135 3.16 -18.98 -5.30
C ALA A 135 1.67 -19.25 -5.01
N ALA A 136 1.36 -20.06 -3.99
CA ALA A 136 0.00 -20.46 -3.65
C ALA A 136 -0.85 -19.31 -3.07
N TRP A 137 -0.21 -18.25 -2.57
CA TRP A 137 -0.91 -17.15 -1.91
C TRP A 137 -1.61 -16.18 -2.87
N TYR A 138 -1.42 -16.33 -4.19
CA TYR A 138 -1.94 -15.35 -5.17
C TYR A 138 -3.43 -15.05 -5.00
N PRO A 139 -4.34 -16.03 -4.82
CA PRO A 139 -5.76 -15.74 -4.63
C PRO A 139 -6.04 -14.93 -3.36
N ALA A 140 -5.33 -15.20 -2.26
CA ALA A 140 -5.48 -14.45 -1.01
C ALA A 140 -4.97 -13.00 -1.15
N VAL A 141 -3.89 -12.79 -1.90
CA VAL A 141 -3.37 -11.45 -2.22
C VAL A 141 -4.37 -10.67 -3.08
N ALA A 142 -4.94 -11.31 -4.10
CA ALA A 142 -5.94 -10.69 -4.96
C ALA A 142 -7.21 -10.30 -4.16
N ALA A 143 -7.65 -11.16 -3.24
CA ALA A 143 -8.77 -10.84 -2.34
C ALA A 143 -8.44 -9.67 -1.39
N TYR A 144 -7.21 -9.60 -0.87
CA TYR A 144 -6.77 -8.54 0.04
C TYR A 144 -6.85 -7.13 -0.56
N ALA A 145 -6.73 -7.00 -1.88
CA ALA A 145 -6.87 -5.72 -2.57
C ALA A 145 -8.24 -5.04 -2.35
N GLY A 146 -9.26 -5.80 -1.93
CA GLY A 146 -10.60 -5.26 -1.66
C GLY A 146 -11.22 -4.55 -2.87
N ALA A 147 -10.87 -5.01 -4.08
CA ALA A 147 -11.30 -4.41 -5.33
C ALA A 147 -12.70 -4.91 -5.72
N SER A 148 -13.51 -4.02 -6.31
CA SER A 148 -14.87 -4.35 -6.76
C SER A 148 -14.94 -5.22 -8.02
N SER A 149 -13.81 -5.43 -8.71
CA SER A 149 -13.73 -6.27 -9.91
C SER A 149 -12.55 -7.24 -9.84
N ASP A 150 -12.74 -8.45 -10.37
CA ASP A 150 -11.68 -9.47 -10.44
C ASP A 150 -10.48 -8.99 -11.27
N VAL A 151 -10.70 -8.14 -12.28
CA VAL A 151 -9.63 -7.53 -13.08
C VAL A 151 -8.75 -6.64 -12.22
N ALA A 152 -9.33 -5.76 -11.41
CA ALA A 152 -8.57 -4.89 -10.51
C ALA A 152 -7.85 -5.68 -9.41
N ALA A 153 -8.50 -6.71 -8.85
CA ALA A 153 -7.88 -7.65 -7.91
C ALA A 153 -6.65 -8.36 -8.52
N ARG A 154 -6.80 -8.87 -9.76
CA ARG A 154 -5.71 -9.51 -10.51
C ARG A 154 -4.55 -8.54 -10.76
N MET A 155 -4.83 -7.30 -11.16
CA MET A 155 -3.80 -6.28 -11.39
C MET A 155 -3.02 -5.89 -10.12
N SER A 156 -3.67 -5.96 -8.96
CA SER A 156 -3.02 -5.75 -7.65
C SER A 156 -2.09 -6.91 -7.32
N ALA A 157 -2.59 -8.14 -7.39
CA ALA A 157 -1.79 -9.34 -7.14
C ALA A 157 -0.61 -9.45 -8.11
N ASP A 158 -0.81 -9.19 -9.40
CA ASP A 158 0.26 -9.15 -10.40
C ASP A 158 1.36 -8.13 -10.03
N HIS A 159 0.99 -7.00 -9.45
CA HIS A 159 1.96 -6.02 -8.97
C HIS A 159 2.77 -6.53 -7.78
N VAL A 160 2.12 -7.10 -6.77
CA VAL A 160 2.80 -7.72 -5.61
C VAL A 160 3.81 -8.78 -6.07
N TYR A 161 3.43 -9.64 -7.01
CA TYR A 161 4.33 -10.66 -7.55
C TYR A 161 5.43 -10.08 -8.46
N SER A 162 5.19 -8.93 -9.10
CA SER A 162 6.27 -8.20 -9.78
C SER A 162 7.31 -7.67 -8.80
N LEU A 163 6.89 -7.13 -7.65
CA LEU A 163 7.79 -6.66 -6.59
C LEU A 163 8.62 -7.82 -6.02
N LEU A 164 8.02 -9.00 -5.82
CA LEU A 164 8.76 -10.19 -5.40
C LEU A 164 9.82 -10.63 -6.43
N ARG A 165 9.51 -10.52 -7.73
CA ARG A 165 10.47 -10.84 -8.81
C ARG A 165 11.60 -9.83 -8.92
N GLN A 166 11.33 -8.55 -8.67
CA GLN A 166 12.32 -7.47 -8.79
C GLN A 166 13.13 -7.27 -7.50
N GLY A 167 12.58 -7.68 -6.36
CA GLY A 167 13.08 -7.32 -5.04
C GLY A 167 12.62 -5.91 -4.62
N ILE A 168 12.75 -5.64 -3.33
CA ILE A 168 12.44 -4.35 -2.72
C ILE A 168 13.68 -3.91 -1.94
N ALA A 169 14.18 -2.72 -2.24
CA ALA A 169 15.24 -2.09 -1.47
C ALA A 169 14.67 -1.25 -0.31
N GLY A 170 15.54 -0.82 0.61
CA GLY A 170 15.16 0.10 1.69
C GLY A 170 15.11 -0.57 3.07
N PRO A 171 14.31 -0.04 4.01
CA PRO A 171 14.39 -0.40 5.42
C PRO A 171 13.95 -1.84 5.72
N VAL A 172 13.14 -2.42 4.84
CA VAL A 172 12.64 -3.80 4.96
C VAL A 172 12.93 -4.50 3.64
N PRO A 173 14.18 -4.89 3.37
CA PRO A 173 14.57 -5.39 2.07
C PRO A 173 13.91 -6.74 1.78
N VAL A 174 13.60 -6.97 0.51
CA VAL A 174 13.14 -8.25 -0.04
C VAL A 174 14.05 -8.60 -1.21
N ALA A 175 14.69 -9.77 -1.16
CA ALA A 175 15.51 -10.23 -2.27
C ALA A 175 14.62 -10.62 -3.46
N ALA A 176 15.07 -10.27 -4.66
CA ALA A 176 14.47 -10.73 -5.91
C ALA A 176 14.42 -12.26 -5.95
N ARG A 177 13.30 -12.81 -6.43
CA ARG A 177 13.12 -14.26 -6.58
C ARG A 177 12.30 -14.61 -7.81
N ASP A 178 12.67 -15.68 -8.50
CA ASP A 178 11.82 -16.21 -9.56
C ASP A 178 10.60 -16.90 -8.94
N VAL A 179 9.45 -16.22 -8.99
CA VAL A 179 8.17 -16.73 -8.49
C VAL A 179 7.14 -16.70 -9.60
N ARG A 180 6.60 -17.89 -9.89
CA ARG A 180 5.45 -18.08 -10.77
C ARG A 180 4.21 -18.23 -9.90
N PRO A 181 3.27 -17.27 -9.91
CA PRO A 181 2.08 -17.34 -9.08
C PRO A 181 1.13 -18.46 -9.52
N GLU A 182 0.49 -19.11 -8.55
CA GLU A 182 -0.64 -20.01 -8.78
C GLU A 182 -1.92 -19.19 -8.83
N LEU A 183 -2.30 -18.75 -10.03
CA LEU A 183 -3.39 -17.79 -10.23
C LEU A 183 -4.76 -18.27 -9.69
N GLY A 184 -4.95 -19.58 -9.55
CA GLY A 184 -6.23 -20.16 -9.13
C GLY A 184 -7.37 -19.67 -10.03
N ARG A 185 -8.47 -19.22 -9.42
CA ARG A 185 -9.64 -18.69 -10.15
C ARG A 185 -9.33 -17.48 -11.05
N TYR A 186 -8.23 -16.78 -10.79
CA TYR A 186 -7.83 -15.60 -11.56
C TYR A 186 -7.14 -15.96 -12.89
N ALA A 187 -6.86 -17.24 -13.16
CA ALA A 187 -6.28 -17.68 -14.43
C ALA A 187 -7.13 -17.23 -15.63
N ASP A 188 -8.45 -17.36 -15.50
CA ASP A 188 -9.42 -17.07 -16.57
C ASP A 188 -9.87 -15.60 -16.61
N VAL A 189 -9.44 -14.78 -15.64
CA VAL A 189 -9.79 -13.35 -15.58
C VAL A 189 -8.98 -12.59 -16.62
N ALA A 190 -9.56 -12.31 -17.78
CA ALA A 190 -8.87 -11.60 -18.85
C ALA A 190 -8.33 -10.24 -18.39
N LEU A 191 -7.01 -10.07 -18.44
CA LEU A 191 -6.42 -8.75 -18.28
C LEU A 191 -6.77 -7.89 -19.50
N PRO A 192 -6.95 -6.58 -19.32
CA PRO A 192 -7.30 -5.74 -20.44
C PRO A 192 -6.20 -5.75 -21.49
N ALA A 193 -6.62 -5.87 -22.74
CA ALA A 193 -5.73 -5.91 -23.88
C ALA A 193 -4.84 -4.67 -23.91
N ARG A 194 -3.57 -4.86 -24.28
CA ARG A 194 -2.73 -3.73 -24.70
C ARG A 194 -3.35 -3.17 -25.99
N PRO A 195 -3.57 -1.86 -26.11
CA PRO A 195 -4.18 -1.28 -27.30
C PRO A 195 -3.43 -1.71 -28.57
N SER A 196 -4.10 -2.36 -29.52
CA SER A 196 -3.48 -2.91 -30.73
C SER A 196 -4.01 -2.30 -32.05
N THR A 197 -4.97 -1.37 -32.01
CA THR A 197 -5.57 -0.76 -33.21
C THR A 197 -5.50 0.77 -33.25
N GLY A 198 -5.22 1.30 -34.45
CA GLY A 198 -5.36 2.73 -34.83
C GLY A 198 -4.53 3.70 -33.98
N ALA A 199 -5.20 4.45 -33.10
CA ALA A 199 -4.57 5.35 -32.14
C ALA A 199 -3.70 4.60 -31.09
N GLY A 200 -4.04 3.33 -30.82
CA GLY A 200 -3.24 2.42 -30.00
C GLY A 200 -1.88 2.10 -30.60
N GLN A 201 -1.73 2.07 -31.93
CA GLN A 201 -0.43 1.84 -32.57
C GLN A 201 0.48 3.07 -32.51
N GLN A 202 -0.06 4.29 -32.60
CA GLN A 202 0.73 5.51 -32.34
C GLN A 202 1.14 5.61 -30.86
N ALA A 203 0.26 5.24 -29.93
CA ALA A 203 0.58 5.14 -28.51
C ALA A 203 1.60 4.03 -28.21
N VAL A 204 1.53 2.88 -28.89
CA VAL A 204 2.50 1.79 -28.79
C VAL A 204 3.85 2.18 -29.43
N ALA A 205 3.86 2.94 -30.52
CA ALA A 205 5.08 3.46 -31.13
C ALA A 205 5.76 4.53 -30.26
N LEU A 206 4.98 5.40 -29.61
CA LEU A 206 5.48 6.40 -28.66
C LEU A 206 5.93 5.74 -27.33
N ALA A 207 5.25 4.69 -26.87
CA ALA A 207 5.68 3.88 -25.72
C ALA A 207 6.93 3.04 -26.05
N ALA A 208 7.06 2.53 -27.28
CA ALA A 208 8.26 1.85 -27.77
C ALA A 208 9.47 2.80 -27.87
N ALA A 209 9.23 4.12 -27.98
CA ALA A 209 10.28 5.14 -27.91
C ALA A 209 10.81 5.36 -26.48
N VAL A 210 10.17 4.78 -25.45
CA VAL A 210 10.64 4.76 -24.06
C VAL A 210 10.70 3.31 -23.57
N PRO A 211 11.75 2.54 -23.94
CA PRO A 211 11.87 1.09 -23.68
C PRO A 211 11.74 0.68 -22.21
N GLN A 212 11.84 1.66 -21.31
CA GLN A 212 11.81 1.52 -19.87
C GLN A 212 10.41 1.28 -19.30
N TYR A 213 9.33 1.58 -20.06
CA TYR A 213 7.95 1.42 -19.57
C TYR A 213 7.12 0.47 -20.47
N PRO A 214 6.40 -0.50 -19.89
CA PRO A 214 5.50 -1.36 -20.66
C PRO A 214 4.30 -0.57 -21.20
N ALA A 215 3.66 -1.10 -22.24
CA ALA A 215 2.42 -0.52 -22.77
C ALA A 215 1.31 -0.44 -21.69
N ALA A 216 0.50 0.62 -21.76
CA ALA A 216 -0.61 0.83 -20.83
C ALA A 216 -1.69 -0.26 -20.96
N HIS A 217 -2.35 -0.56 -19.84
CA HIS A 217 -3.52 -1.44 -19.78
C HIS A 217 -4.79 -0.60 -19.98
N TRP A 218 -5.72 -1.07 -20.84
CA TRP A 218 -7.01 -0.40 -21.04
C TRP A 218 -8.06 -0.87 -20.02
N VAL A 219 -8.19 -0.19 -18.88
CA VAL A 219 -9.25 -0.48 -17.91
C VAL A 219 -10.37 0.55 -18.06
N ALA A 220 -11.56 0.10 -18.47
CA ALA A 220 -12.69 1.00 -18.62
C ALA A 220 -13.20 1.51 -17.26
N ALA A 221 -13.42 2.82 -17.16
CA ALA A 221 -14.23 3.42 -16.10
C ALA A 221 -15.71 3.04 -16.30
N HIS A 222 -16.54 3.23 -15.28
CA HIS A 222 -17.99 3.07 -15.43
C HIS A 222 -18.55 4.09 -16.43
N GLY A 223 -19.48 3.70 -17.29
CA GLY A 223 -20.04 4.57 -18.34
C GLY A 223 -20.73 5.84 -17.81
N ASN A 224 -21.22 5.81 -16.57
CA ASN A 224 -21.80 7.00 -15.91
C ASN A 224 -20.75 8.03 -15.45
N ASN A 225 -19.46 7.69 -15.50
CA ASN A 225 -18.38 8.54 -14.98
C ASN A 225 -17.70 9.41 -16.05
N TYR A 226 -18.15 9.33 -17.30
CA TYR A 226 -17.61 10.12 -18.40
C TYR A 226 -18.63 10.29 -19.54
N ASP A 227 -18.47 11.36 -20.29
CA ASP A 227 -19.16 11.54 -21.57
C ASP A 227 -18.29 11.04 -22.73
N ALA A 228 -18.92 10.45 -23.74
CA ALA A 228 -18.22 9.99 -24.93
C ALA A 228 -18.19 11.06 -26.03
N GLY A 229 -17.08 11.12 -26.75
CA GLY A 229 -16.88 12.04 -27.86
C GLY A 229 -16.27 13.39 -27.43
N ARG A 230 -15.26 13.85 -28.17
CA ARG A 230 -14.68 15.19 -28.00
C ARG A 230 -14.85 16.00 -29.27
N SER A 231 -15.15 17.28 -29.13
CA SER A 231 -15.24 18.24 -30.24
C SER A 231 -14.10 19.29 -30.23
N SER A 232 -13.31 19.36 -29.17
CA SER A 232 -12.25 20.36 -28.97
C SER A 232 -10.84 19.75 -28.92
N ALA A 233 -9.84 20.56 -29.26
CA ALA A 233 -8.43 20.19 -29.15
C ALA A 233 -7.97 20.07 -27.68
N ILE A 234 -7.05 19.15 -27.38
CA ILE A 234 -6.42 19.03 -26.05
C ILE A 234 -5.28 20.03 -25.96
N THR A 235 -5.38 21.00 -25.07
CA THR A 235 -4.35 22.03 -24.83
C THR A 235 -3.69 21.91 -23.46
N THR A 236 -4.26 21.09 -22.57
CA THR A 236 -3.89 21.04 -21.15
C THR A 236 -3.82 19.60 -20.68
N ILE A 237 -2.79 19.29 -19.90
CA ILE A 237 -2.69 18.06 -19.13
C ILE A 237 -2.95 18.43 -17.67
N VAL A 238 -3.93 17.77 -17.06
CA VAL A 238 -4.19 17.91 -15.62
C VAL A 238 -3.67 16.66 -14.94
N VAL A 239 -2.73 16.85 -14.00
CA VAL A 239 -2.15 15.76 -13.20
C VAL A 239 -2.74 15.84 -11.81
N HIS A 240 -3.39 14.75 -11.38
CA HIS A 240 -3.89 14.58 -10.02
C HIS A 240 -3.13 13.46 -9.34
N VAL A 241 -2.91 13.61 -8.03
CA VAL A 241 -2.46 12.51 -7.19
C VAL A 241 -3.67 11.79 -6.61
N THR A 242 -3.66 10.47 -6.67
CA THR A 242 -4.71 9.63 -6.08
C THR A 242 -4.24 9.15 -4.72
N GLN A 243 -5.01 9.46 -3.68
CA GLN A 243 -4.67 9.09 -2.31
C GLN A 243 -5.33 7.74 -1.97
N GLY A 244 -4.56 6.66 -2.12
CA GLY A 244 -5.01 5.28 -1.94
C GLY A 244 -4.14 4.33 -2.77
N SER A 245 -4.54 3.07 -2.87
CA SER A 245 -3.83 2.10 -3.71
C SER A 245 -4.19 2.29 -5.19
N TYR A 246 -3.33 1.79 -6.09
CA TYR A 246 -3.61 1.80 -7.53
C TYR A 246 -4.90 1.00 -7.84
N ALA A 247 -5.09 -0.14 -7.17
CA ALA A 247 -6.30 -0.95 -7.32
C ALA A 247 -7.55 -0.22 -6.80
N GLY A 248 -7.44 0.49 -5.67
CA GLY A 248 -8.49 1.35 -5.13
C GLY A 248 -8.89 2.44 -6.13
N THR A 249 -7.90 3.11 -6.73
CA THR A 249 -8.12 4.13 -7.78
C THR A 249 -8.89 3.57 -8.98
N VAL A 250 -8.49 2.40 -9.47
CA VAL A 250 -9.19 1.71 -10.58
C VAL A 250 -10.62 1.35 -10.17
N SER A 251 -10.80 0.77 -8.97
CA SER A 251 -12.10 0.42 -8.40
C SER A 251 -13.02 1.65 -8.26
N TRP A 252 -12.47 2.79 -7.86
CA TRP A 252 -13.21 4.05 -7.73
C TRP A 252 -13.72 4.56 -9.09
N CYS A 253 -12.88 4.49 -10.13
CA CYS A 253 -13.28 4.83 -11.50
C CYS A 253 -14.34 3.86 -12.07
N GLN A 254 -14.40 2.63 -11.56
CA GLN A 254 -15.40 1.61 -11.93
C GLN A 254 -16.70 1.71 -11.10
N THR A 255 -16.72 2.54 -10.05
CA THR A 255 -17.90 2.72 -9.20
C THR A 255 -18.85 3.74 -9.84
N PRO A 256 -20.13 3.41 -10.10
CA PRO A 256 -21.06 4.26 -10.85
C PRO A 256 -21.45 5.58 -10.16
N SER A 257 -21.30 5.64 -8.83
CA SER A 257 -21.63 6.82 -8.03
C SER A 257 -20.42 7.74 -7.81
N SER A 258 -19.24 7.39 -8.32
CA SER A 258 -18.05 8.22 -8.12
C SER A 258 -18.04 9.47 -8.99
N SER A 259 -18.68 9.42 -10.17
CA SER A 259 -18.64 10.48 -11.19
C SER A 259 -17.21 10.90 -11.54
N VAL A 260 -16.24 9.97 -11.46
CA VAL A 260 -14.81 10.20 -11.71
C VAL A 260 -14.30 9.24 -12.77
N SER A 261 -13.59 9.80 -13.75
CA SER A 261 -12.82 9.07 -14.76
C SER A 261 -11.47 9.76 -14.99
N ALA A 262 -10.50 9.01 -15.51
CA ALA A 262 -9.19 9.53 -15.88
C ALA A 262 -8.73 8.90 -17.20
N HIS A 263 -7.97 9.66 -17.99
CA HIS A 263 -7.39 9.15 -19.24
C HIS A 263 -6.24 8.17 -18.98
N TYR A 264 -5.45 8.42 -17.93
CA TYR A 264 -4.32 7.59 -17.54
C TYR A 264 -4.26 7.48 -16.01
N GLY A 265 -4.06 6.26 -15.51
CA GLY A 265 -3.69 5.98 -14.12
C GLY A 265 -2.25 5.48 -14.09
N VAL A 266 -1.37 6.17 -13.37
CA VAL A 266 0.06 5.84 -13.27
C VAL A 266 0.35 5.36 -11.86
N ARG A 267 1.17 4.31 -11.74
CA ARG A 267 1.75 3.85 -10.49
C ARG A 267 3.27 3.83 -10.60
N SER A 268 3.95 4.05 -9.48
CA SER A 268 5.40 3.88 -9.37
C SER A 268 5.79 2.42 -9.15
#